data_AF-A0A2D9I2A9-F1
#
_entry.id   AF-A0A2D9I2A9-F1
#
_cell.length_a   1.000
_cell.length_b   1.000
_cell.length_c   1.000
_cell.angle_alpha   90.00
_cell.angle_beta   90.00
_cell.angle_gamma   90.00
#
_symmetry.space_group_name_H-M   'P 1'
#
loop_
_entity.id
_entity.type
_entity.pdbx_description
1 polymer ?
#
loop_
_entity_poly.entity_id
_entity_poly.type
_entity_poly.pdbx_seq_one_letter_code
_entity_poly.pdbx_strand_id
1 'polypeptide(L)'
;MLRPLLFAILCLTFGLVLQARPANALECDDQNPDYCAKCEDLEKAYKGKDLNTILVRGRSVWTPLYAAYFKDCPQIAVRYLELGANPAVGGMEGDMLATVISWDRWEVEQRSLWVKMLVLAGARLDAPPITKRTTRERLMQEYGKRDDIMALIKVAEQNGG
;
A
#
# COMPACT_ATOMS: atom_id res chain seq x y z
N MET A 1 74.19 -5.73 -39.19
CA MET A 1 73.06 -6.53 -39.73
C MET A 1 72.08 -6.83 -38.60
N LEU A 2 70.80 -6.47 -38.83
CA LEU A 2 69.51 -6.89 -38.24
C LEU A 2 69.32 -7.05 -36.70
N ARG A 3 68.40 -6.23 -36.16
CA ARG A 3 67.49 -6.53 -35.00
C ARG A 3 66.41 -7.53 -35.43
N PRO A 4 65.82 -8.35 -34.52
CA PRO A 4 64.53 -8.02 -33.86
C PRO A 4 64.45 -8.47 -32.37
N LEU A 5 63.89 -7.66 -31.45
CA LEU A 5 62.50 -7.67 -30.92
C LEU A 5 62.08 -8.99 -30.26
N LEU A 6 61.69 -8.92 -28.97
CA LEU A 6 60.45 -9.47 -28.35
C LEU A 6 60.64 -9.52 -26.82
N PHE A 7 60.15 -8.54 -26.07
CA PHE A 7 58.77 -8.26 -25.65
C PHE A 7 58.67 -8.54 -24.13
N ALA A 8 58.62 -7.45 -23.36
CA ALA A 8 58.33 -7.46 -21.94
C ALA A 8 56.96 -8.12 -21.72
N ILE A 9 56.92 -9.18 -20.93
CA ILE A 9 55.68 -9.83 -20.51
C ILE A 9 55.03 -8.92 -19.47
N LEU A 10 54.12 -8.11 -19.99
CA LEU A 10 53.20 -7.25 -19.27
C LEU A 10 52.29 -8.16 -18.43
N CYS A 11 52.51 -8.22 -17.12
CA CYS A 11 51.55 -8.78 -16.17
C CYS A 11 50.30 -7.90 -16.15
N LEU A 12 49.41 -8.11 -17.11
CA LEU A 12 48.10 -7.50 -17.18
C LEU A 12 47.04 -8.60 -17.08
N THR A 13 47.07 -9.34 -15.97
CA THR A 13 45.85 -9.96 -15.47
C THR A 13 45.01 -8.84 -14.88
N PHE A 14 44.39 -8.07 -15.77
CA PHE A 14 43.26 -7.21 -15.46
C PHE A 14 42.18 -8.15 -14.92
N GLY A 15 42.14 -8.30 -13.60
CA GLY A 15 41.09 -9.01 -12.92
C GLY A 15 39.78 -8.33 -13.29
N LEU A 16 39.04 -8.94 -14.20
CA LEU A 16 37.61 -8.70 -14.36
C LEU A 16 36.97 -9.21 -13.07
N VAL A 17 37.04 -8.37 -12.03
CA VAL A 17 36.10 -8.44 -10.93
C VAL A 17 34.77 -8.09 -11.57
N LEU A 18 34.02 -9.12 -11.98
CA LEU A 18 32.58 -8.98 -12.11
C LEU A 18 32.10 -8.56 -10.72
N GLN A 19 31.97 -7.25 -10.51
CA GLN A 19 31.13 -6.73 -9.46
C GLN A 19 29.71 -7.14 -9.86
N ALA A 20 29.32 -8.33 -9.44
CA ALA A 20 27.91 -8.65 -9.28
C ALA A 20 27.37 -7.59 -8.32
N ARG A 21 26.76 -6.54 -8.88
CA ARG A 21 25.95 -5.62 -8.08
C ARG A 21 24.94 -6.53 -7.39
N PRO A 22 24.85 -6.55 -6.05
CA PRO A 22 23.76 -7.25 -5.42
C PRO A 22 22.49 -6.72 -6.10
N ALA A 23 21.61 -7.62 -6.55
CA ALA A 23 20.28 -7.22 -6.95
C ALA A 23 19.75 -6.36 -5.79
N ASN A 24 19.51 -5.08 -6.03
CA ASN A 24 19.10 -4.16 -4.97
C ASN A 24 17.90 -4.80 -4.28
N ALA A 25 18.08 -5.22 -3.03
CA ALA A 25 16.95 -5.67 -2.24
C ALA A 25 15.97 -4.49 -2.20
N LEU A 26 14.72 -4.72 -2.54
CA LEU A 26 13.72 -3.66 -2.53
C LEU A 26 13.65 -3.10 -1.11
N GLU A 27 13.98 -1.82 -0.98
CA GLU A 27 14.00 -1.12 0.30
C GLU A 27 12.60 -0.62 0.64
N CYS A 28 12.30 -0.46 1.92
CA CYS A 28 11.08 0.21 2.36
C CYS A 28 11.19 1.71 2.03
N ASP A 29 10.38 2.15 1.09
CA ASP A 29 10.21 3.56 0.71
C ASP A 29 8.77 3.85 0.26
N ASP A 30 8.49 5.09 -0.16
CA ASP A 30 7.17 5.51 -0.63
C ASP A 30 6.77 4.88 -1.98
N GLN A 31 7.72 4.27 -2.69
CA GLN A 31 7.48 3.50 -3.90
C GLN A 31 7.33 2.00 -3.63
N ASN A 32 7.75 1.50 -2.46
CA ASN A 32 7.80 0.10 -2.05
C ASN A 32 7.32 -0.11 -0.60
N PRO A 33 6.12 0.39 -0.25
CA PRO A 33 5.62 0.37 1.14
C PRO A 33 5.30 -1.04 1.67
N ASP A 34 5.14 -2.01 0.78
CA ASP A 34 4.97 -3.42 1.11
C ASP A 34 6.25 -4.07 1.66
N TYR A 35 7.42 -3.45 1.48
CA TYR A 35 8.69 -3.91 2.06
C TYR A 35 8.96 -3.35 3.47
N CYS A 36 8.12 -2.44 3.96
CA CYS A 36 8.23 -1.89 5.31
C CYS A 36 7.91 -2.96 6.37
N ALA A 37 8.84 -3.22 7.29
CA ALA A 37 8.71 -4.29 8.27
C ALA A 37 7.83 -3.89 9.45
N LYS A 38 7.93 -2.62 9.87
CA LYS A 38 7.20 -2.07 11.02
C LYS A 38 6.51 -0.76 10.67
N CYS A 39 5.62 -0.33 11.54
CA CYS A 39 4.89 0.92 11.39
C CYS A 39 5.83 2.13 11.31
N GLU A 40 6.89 2.17 12.11
CA GLU A 40 7.85 3.28 12.10
C GLU A 40 8.59 3.42 10.76
N ASP A 41 8.73 2.33 10.01
CA ASP A 41 9.35 2.36 8.69
C ASP A 41 8.42 3.01 7.67
N LEU A 42 7.10 2.73 7.75
CA LEU A 42 6.09 3.44 6.95
C LEU A 42 6.06 4.94 7.25
N GLU A 43 6.16 5.32 8.53
CA GLU A 43 6.17 6.74 8.90
C GLU A 43 7.38 7.46 8.28
N LYS A 44 8.56 6.82 8.29
CA LYS A 44 9.76 7.36 7.65
C LYS A 44 9.59 7.44 6.14
N ALA A 45 9.05 6.40 5.51
CA ALA A 45 8.84 6.33 4.06
C ALA A 45 7.98 7.49 3.55
N TYR A 46 6.93 7.86 4.28
CA TYR A 46 5.98 8.91 3.88
C TYR A 46 6.23 10.28 4.54
N LYS A 47 7.33 10.45 5.28
CA LYS A 47 7.64 11.72 5.95
C LYS A 47 7.76 12.87 4.93
N GLY A 48 6.90 13.87 5.08
CA GLY A 48 6.86 15.06 4.21
C GLY A 48 6.34 14.78 2.79
N LYS A 49 5.73 13.62 2.55
CA LYS A 49 5.11 13.25 1.28
C LYS A 49 3.63 13.64 1.26
N ASP A 50 3.08 13.73 0.06
CA ASP A 50 1.64 13.87 -0.12
C ASP A 50 0.95 12.57 0.31
N LEU A 51 0.03 12.69 1.28
CA LEU A 51 -0.73 11.57 1.83
C LEU A 51 -1.81 11.04 0.88
N ASN A 52 -2.02 11.73 -0.25
CA ASN A 52 -2.92 11.32 -1.32
C ASN A 52 -2.17 10.82 -2.57
N THR A 53 -0.86 10.63 -2.48
CA THR A 53 -0.10 10.02 -3.59
C THR A 53 -0.64 8.64 -3.94
N ILE A 54 -0.69 8.34 -5.24
CA ILE A 54 -1.21 7.09 -5.78
C ILE A 54 -0.12 6.33 -6.51
N LEU A 55 0.12 5.10 -6.05
CA LEU A 55 0.94 4.12 -6.73
C LEU A 55 0.08 2.92 -7.14
N VAL A 56 -0.07 2.67 -8.45
CA VAL A 56 -0.89 1.55 -8.95
C VAL A 56 -0.03 0.31 -9.12
N ARG A 57 -0.44 -0.81 -8.50
CA ARG A 57 0.24 -2.11 -8.59
C ARG A 57 -0.78 -3.23 -8.83
N GLY A 58 -0.85 -3.70 -10.07
CA GLY A 58 -1.90 -4.63 -10.49
C GLY A 58 -3.27 -4.00 -10.33
N ARG A 59 -4.16 -4.65 -9.59
CA ARG A 59 -5.48 -4.09 -9.24
C ARG A 59 -5.48 -3.21 -8.00
N SER A 60 -4.37 -3.11 -7.28
CA SER A 60 -4.31 -2.33 -6.04
C SER A 60 -3.84 -0.91 -6.29
N VAL A 61 -4.48 0.02 -5.60
CA VAL A 61 -4.10 1.42 -5.52
C VAL A 61 -3.46 1.65 -4.16
N TRP A 62 -2.16 1.89 -4.16
CA TRP A 62 -1.38 2.15 -2.97
C TRP A 62 -1.39 3.64 -2.68
N THR A 63 -2.11 3.99 -1.61
CA THR A 63 -1.99 5.27 -0.92
C THR A 63 -1.23 5.07 0.39
N PRO A 64 -0.66 6.11 0.99
CA PRO A 64 -0.07 6.04 2.34
C PRO A 64 -1.04 5.46 3.38
N LEU A 65 -2.33 5.80 3.27
CA LEU A 65 -3.38 5.24 4.12
C LEU A 65 -3.58 3.72 3.88
N TYR A 66 -3.64 3.27 2.63
CA TYR A 66 -3.71 1.83 2.34
C TYR A 66 -2.47 1.08 2.81
N ALA A 67 -1.27 1.68 2.68
CA ALA A 67 -0.04 1.09 3.19
C ALA A 67 -0.11 0.88 4.71
N ALA A 68 -0.62 1.86 5.46
CA ALA A 68 -0.84 1.73 6.90
C ALA A 68 -1.83 0.60 7.23
N TYR A 69 -2.93 0.46 6.48
CA TYR A 69 -3.85 -0.68 6.65
C TYR A 69 -3.21 -2.02 6.31
N PHE A 70 -2.46 -2.09 5.20
CA PHE A 70 -1.77 -3.30 4.77
C PHE A 70 -0.75 -3.80 5.80
N LYS A 71 -0.16 -2.89 6.59
CA LYS A 71 0.80 -3.22 7.65
C LYS A 71 0.19 -3.26 9.06
N ASP A 72 -1.13 -3.11 9.17
CA ASP A 72 -1.85 -3.05 10.45
C ASP A 72 -1.30 -1.99 11.41
N CYS A 73 -1.18 -0.76 10.91
CA CYS A 73 -0.66 0.38 11.64
C CYS A 73 -1.77 1.42 11.91
N PRO A 74 -2.75 1.12 12.78
CA PRO A 74 -3.93 1.98 12.98
C PRO A 74 -3.56 3.37 13.52
N GLN A 75 -2.57 3.47 14.42
CA GLN A 75 -2.12 4.77 14.96
C GLN A 75 -1.54 5.68 13.87
N ILE A 76 -0.80 5.09 12.92
CA ILE A 76 -0.27 5.83 11.76
C ILE A 76 -1.40 6.23 10.82
N ALA A 77 -2.36 5.34 10.58
CA ALA A 77 -3.51 5.65 9.74
C ALA A 77 -4.35 6.80 10.31
N VAL A 78 -4.60 6.83 11.63
CA VAL A 78 -5.26 7.97 12.29
C VAL A 78 -4.53 9.27 11.98
N ARG A 79 -3.21 9.29 12.19
CA ARG A 79 -2.40 10.48 11.90
C ARG A 79 -2.43 10.88 10.43
N TYR A 80 -2.42 9.92 9.50
CA TYR A 80 -2.53 10.22 8.08
C TYR A 80 -3.88 10.84 7.72
N LEU A 81 -4.96 10.36 8.33
CA LEU A 81 -6.29 10.95 8.17
C LEU A 81 -6.35 12.38 8.74
N GLU A 82 -5.78 12.62 9.93
CA GLU A 82 -5.65 13.96 10.53
C GLU A 82 -4.85 14.94 9.65
N LEU A 83 -3.90 14.41 8.89
CA LEU A 83 -3.08 15.17 7.93
C LEU A 83 -3.73 15.28 6.52
N GLY A 84 -4.98 14.82 6.35
CA GLY A 84 -5.74 15.01 5.12
C GLY A 84 -5.62 13.90 4.09
N ALA A 85 -5.20 12.69 4.48
CA ALA A 85 -5.33 11.51 3.62
C ALA A 85 -6.80 11.25 3.29
N ASN A 86 -7.11 10.99 2.02
CA ASN A 86 -8.47 10.70 1.59
C ASN A 86 -8.89 9.29 2.09
N PRO A 87 -9.92 9.20 2.96
CA PRO A 87 -10.32 7.94 3.57
C PRO A 87 -11.00 6.96 2.60
N ALA A 88 -11.44 7.44 1.43
CA ALA A 88 -12.14 6.62 0.45
C ALA A 88 -11.17 5.91 -0.52
N VAL A 89 -9.94 6.41 -0.68
CA VAL A 89 -9.04 6.01 -1.77
C VAL A 89 -7.91 5.10 -1.30
N GLY A 90 -7.80 3.95 -1.95
CA GLY A 90 -6.74 2.99 -1.73
C GLY A 90 -7.24 1.55 -1.86
N GLY A 91 -6.36 0.59 -1.67
CA GLY A 91 -6.72 -0.82 -1.67
C GLY A 91 -7.09 -1.38 -3.04
N MET A 92 -7.81 -2.50 -3.02
CA MET A 92 -8.23 -3.20 -4.23
C MET A 92 -9.17 -2.32 -5.04
N GLU A 93 -8.81 -2.10 -6.29
CA GLU A 93 -9.53 -1.28 -7.27
C GLU A 93 -9.74 0.17 -6.80
N GLY A 94 -8.94 0.64 -5.83
CA GLY A 94 -8.99 2.01 -5.33
C GLY A 94 -10.15 2.33 -4.39
N ASP A 95 -10.86 1.31 -3.90
CA ASP A 95 -11.90 1.46 -2.89
C ASP A 95 -11.39 0.99 -1.52
N MET A 96 -11.01 1.96 -0.69
CA MET A 96 -10.43 1.69 0.62
C MET A 96 -11.44 1.01 1.55
N LEU A 97 -12.68 1.51 1.56
CA LEU A 97 -13.73 1.01 2.44
C LEU A 97 -14.17 -0.40 2.03
N ALA A 98 -14.37 -0.66 0.73
CA ALA A 98 -14.63 -2.02 0.26
C ALA A 98 -13.47 -2.96 0.59
N THR A 99 -12.22 -2.51 0.46
CA THR A 99 -11.03 -3.33 0.77
C THR A 99 -10.98 -3.71 2.24
N VAL A 100 -11.22 -2.76 3.14
CA VAL A 100 -11.27 -3.06 4.59
C VAL A 100 -12.41 -4.02 4.91
N ILE A 101 -13.58 -3.82 4.29
CA ILE A 101 -14.75 -4.64 4.55
C ILE A 101 -14.56 -6.06 4.02
N SER A 102 -14.10 -6.22 2.77
CA SER A 102 -14.09 -7.52 2.08
C SER A 102 -12.84 -8.36 2.30
N TRP A 103 -11.73 -7.73 2.69
CA TRP A 103 -10.48 -8.46 2.83
C TRP A 103 -10.42 -9.22 4.14
N ASP A 104 -10.57 -10.53 4.04
CA ASP A 104 -10.61 -11.49 5.15
C ASP A 104 -9.23 -11.77 5.78
N ARG A 105 -8.44 -10.71 5.97
CA ARG A 105 -7.12 -10.78 6.61
C ARG A 105 -7.23 -10.69 8.13
N TRP A 106 -8.25 -9.99 8.62
CA TRP A 106 -8.45 -9.67 10.03
C TRP A 106 -9.84 -10.09 10.49
N GLU A 107 -9.96 -10.34 11.80
CA GLU A 107 -11.24 -10.60 12.44
C GLU A 107 -12.22 -9.42 12.27
N VAL A 108 -13.51 -9.71 12.37
CA VAL A 108 -14.59 -8.73 12.16
C VAL A 108 -14.46 -7.55 13.13
N GLU A 109 -14.02 -7.78 14.36
CA GLU A 109 -13.83 -6.75 15.38
C GLU A 109 -12.74 -5.75 14.94
N GLN A 110 -11.62 -6.25 14.42
CA GLN A 110 -10.52 -5.40 13.95
C GLN A 110 -10.91 -4.65 12.68
N ARG A 111 -11.57 -5.31 11.72
CA ARG A 111 -12.12 -4.64 10.53
C ARG A 111 -13.14 -3.57 10.92
N SER A 112 -13.97 -3.81 11.94
CA SER A 112 -14.95 -2.84 12.43
C SER A 112 -14.29 -1.55 12.93
N LEU A 113 -13.12 -1.63 13.57
CA LEU A 113 -12.38 -0.45 14.01
C LEU A 113 -11.88 0.37 12.80
N TRP A 114 -11.33 -0.29 11.80
CA TRP A 114 -10.91 0.36 10.55
C TRP A 114 -12.08 0.99 9.80
N VAL A 115 -13.21 0.28 9.68
CA VAL A 115 -14.44 0.81 9.06
C VAL A 115 -14.90 2.07 9.78
N LYS A 116 -15.02 2.03 11.11
CA LYS A 116 -15.42 3.19 11.92
C LYS A 116 -14.48 4.38 11.69
N MET A 117 -13.17 4.15 11.75
CA MET A 117 -12.17 5.18 11.56
C MET A 117 -12.29 5.84 10.17
N LEU A 118 -12.42 5.07 9.10
CA LEU A 118 -12.55 5.60 7.74
C LEU A 118 -13.85 6.38 7.56
N VAL A 119 -14.96 5.88 8.09
CA VAL A 119 -16.27 6.54 8.00
C VAL A 119 -16.29 7.86 8.78
N LEU A 120 -15.72 7.88 9.99
CA LEU A 120 -15.57 9.10 10.79
C LEU A 120 -14.68 10.13 10.08
N ALA A 121 -13.67 9.67 9.33
CA ALA A 121 -12.84 10.54 8.51
C ALA A 121 -13.51 11.01 7.21
N GLY A 122 -14.68 10.46 6.84
CA GLY A 122 -15.46 10.92 5.69
C GLY A 122 -15.67 9.90 4.56
N ALA A 123 -15.20 8.65 4.69
CA ALA A 123 -15.56 7.61 3.73
C ALA A 123 -17.07 7.33 3.76
N ARG A 124 -17.64 7.02 2.59
CA ARG A 124 -19.08 6.76 2.44
C ARG A 124 -19.32 5.50 1.60
N LEU A 125 -20.28 4.68 2.00
CA LEU A 125 -20.75 3.50 1.26
C LEU A 125 -21.38 3.90 -0.08
N ASP A 126 -22.10 5.01 -0.10
CA ASP A 126 -22.92 5.45 -1.23
C ASP A 126 -22.24 6.56 -2.07
N ALA A 127 -20.93 6.74 -1.92
CA ALA A 127 -20.12 7.58 -2.78
C ALA A 127 -19.08 6.75 -3.54
N PRO A 128 -18.84 7.02 -4.83
CA PRO A 128 -17.73 6.41 -5.54
C PRO A 128 -16.40 6.95 -4.99
N PRO A 129 -15.40 6.09 -4.69
CA PRO A 129 -14.07 6.54 -4.28
C PRO A 129 -13.31 7.11 -5.48
N ILE A 130 -12.73 6.23 -6.31
CA ILE A 130 -12.16 6.57 -7.63
C ILE A 130 -12.78 5.76 -8.77
N THR A 131 -13.70 4.84 -8.46
CA THR A 131 -14.37 3.99 -9.45
C THR A 131 -15.70 4.60 -9.89
N LYS A 132 -16.39 3.99 -10.86
CA LYS A 132 -17.71 4.45 -11.30
C LYS A 132 -18.86 3.98 -10.40
N ARG A 133 -18.65 2.94 -9.59
CA ARG A 133 -19.67 2.33 -8.72
C ARG A 133 -19.42 2.75 -7.28
N THR A 134 -20.49 2.80 -6.49
CA THR A 134 -20.35 3.06 -5.05
C THR A 134 -19.73 1.85 -4.35
N THR A 135 -19.14 2.09 -3.18
CA THR A 135 -18.63 1.02 -2.32
C THR A 135 -19.73 -0.01 -2.02
N ARG A 136 -20.96 0.45 -1.75
CA ARG A 136 -22.11 -0.43 -1.50
C ARG A 136 -22.42 -1.31 -2.71
N GLU A 137 -22.53 -0.73 -3.90
CA GLU A 137 -22.83 -1.47 -5.13
C GLU A 137 -21.83 -2.61 -5.34
N ARG A 138 -20.54 -2.32 -5.15
CA ARG A 138 -19.47 -3.32 -5.27
C ARG A 138 -19.62 -4.43 -4.24
N LEU A 139 -19.74 -4.07 -2.96
CA LEU A 139 -19.83 -5.05 -1.87
C LEU A 139 -21.06 -5.95 -2.01
N MET A 140 -22.20 -5.40 -2.40
CA MET A 140 -23.42 -6.18 -2.58
C MET A 140 -23.32 -7.13 -3.78
N GLN A 141 -22.71 -6.68 -4.88
CA GLN A 141 -22.53 -7.51 -6.07
C GLN A 141 -21.56 -8.67 -5.84
N GLU A 142 -20.46 -8.42 -5.13
CA GLU A 142 -19.40 -9.41 -4.94
C GLU A 142 -19.64 -10.30 -3.71
N TYR A 143 -20.29 -9.77 -2.66
CA TYR A 143 -20.29 -10.37 -1.33
C TYR A 143 -21.63 -10.31 -0.57
N GLY A 144 -22.73 -9.84 -1.17
CA GLY A 144 -24.00 -9.52 -0.48
C GLY A 144 -24.74 -10.67 0.24
N LYS A 145 -24.14 -11.86 0.35
CA LYS A 145 -24.64 -13.02 1.10
C LYS A 145 -23.74 -13.43 2.28
N ARG A 146 -22.64 -12.72 2.51
CA ARG A 146 -21.69 -13.01 3.58
C ARG A 146 -22.07 -12.25 4.84
N ASP A 147 -22.37 -12.97 5.92
CA ASP A 147 -22.81 -12.37 7.19
C ASP A 147 -21.77 -11.41 7.79
N ASP A 148 -20.48 -11.75 7.69
CA ASP A 148 -19.39 -10.91 8.18
C ASP A 148 -19.32 -9.56 7.42
N ILE A 149 -19.55 -9.60 6.11
CA ILE A 149 -19.60 -8.40 5.27
C ILE A 149 -20.81 -7.54 5.59
N MET A 150 -21.98 -8.16 5.74
CA MET A 150 -23.21 -7.44 6.10
C MET A 150 -23.10 -6.79 7.49
N ALA A 151 -22.42 -7.44 8.44
CA ALA A 151 -22.13 -6.87 9.74
C ALA A 151 -21.26 -5.61 9.63
N LEU A 152 -20.22 -5.63 8.80
CA LEU A 152 -19.33 -4.49 8.58
C LEU A 152 -20.00 -3.34 7.81
N ILE A 153 -20.88 -3.64 6.84
CA ILE A 153 -21.73 -2.64 6.18
C ILE A 153 -22.60 -1.92 7.22
N LYS A 154 -23.23 -2.67 8.13
CA LYS A 154 -24.03 -2.09 9.21
C LYS A 154 -23.19 -1.21 10.14
N VAL A 155 -21.94 -1.59 10.42
CA VAL A 155 -21.02 -0.73 11.18
C VAL A 155 -20.78 0.59 10.45
N ALA A 156 -20.56 0.58 9.14
CA ALA A 156 -20.40 1.83 8.39
C ALA A 156 -21.65 2.71 8.46
N GLU A 157 -22.84 2.15 8.20
CA GLU A 157 -24.12 2.88 8.24
C GLU A 157 -24.38 3.52 9.61
N GLN A 158 -24.12 2.79 10.70
CA GLN A 158 -24.31 3.28 12.07
C GLN A 158 -23.41 4.47 12.42
N ASN A 159 -22.34 4.70 11.66
CA ASN A 159 -21.38 5.77 11.90
C ASN A 159 -21.49 6.91 10.85
N GLY A 160 -22.56 6.93 10.05
CA GLY A 160 -22.79 7.96 9.03
C GLY A 160 -22.02 7.75 7.73
N GLY A 161 -21.60 6.49 7.48
CA GLY A 161 -20.98 6.01 6.25
C GLY A 161 -22.00 5.73 5.17
#